data_AF-A0A0F9T6W2-F1
#
_entry.id   AF-A0A0F9T6W2-F1
#
_cell.length_a   1.000
_cell.length_b   1.000
_cell.length_c   1.000
_cell.angle_alpha   90.00
_cell.angle_beta   90.00
_cell.angle_gamma   90.00
#
_symmetry.space_group_name_H-M   'P 1'
#
loop_
_entity.id
_entity.type
_entity.pdbx_description
1 polymer ?
#
loop_
_entity_poly.entity_id
_entity_poly.type
_entity_poly.pdbx_seq_one_letter_code
_entity_poly.pdbx_strand_id
1 'polypeptide(L)'
;MGRKDKFTVDYFPHTCNNGKTIFILESRFGNNGYAVWFKTLELLGSSNNHFIDCRNTTDWEFMSAKMQIEPDRLQQIYNLLANLKAIDQDLWEHKIIWSQKFVDNLEDVYSRRTNKCMNKDGICKQLLIKCKQKSTNKRIDVDRNPQTELNSTKLKKTKVVAKSKFKIPTKDEFIAYADEKKIPRSIAGDCWYYYDKIGWTIGKDKKPMVNWKSALGGWWNREKNKLER
;
A
#
# COMPACT_ATOMS: atom_id res chain seq x y z
N MET A 1 29.56 -5.54 19.67
CA MET A 1 29.22 -4.85 18.40
C MET A 1 28.23 -5.72 17.64
N GLY A 2 27.02 -5.25 17.38
CA GLY A 2 26.01 -6.01 16.62
C GLY A 2 26.21 -5.87 15.11
N ARG A 3 25.85 -6.90 14.34
CA ARG A 3 25.84 -6.85 12.87
C ARG A 3 24.83 -5.79 12.42
N LYS A 4 25.24 -4.87 11.52
CA LYS A 4 24.32 -3.89 10.92
C LYS A 4 23.19 -4.61 10.18
N ASP A 5 21.98 -4.05 10.24
CA ASP A 5 20.82 -4.56 9.53
C ASP A 5 21.07 -4.60 8.01
N LYS A 6 20.72 -5.72 7.37
CA LYS A 6 20.89 -5.92 5.93
C LYS A 6 19.58 -5.58 5.21
N PHE A 7 19.59 -4.56 4.36
CA PHE A 7 18.46 -4.13 3.51
C PHE A 7 18.60 -4.56 2.05
N THR A 8 19.51 -5.49 1.79
CA THR A 8 19.79 -6.08 0.48
C THR A 8 19.45 -7.58 0.48
N VAL A 9 19.33 -8.18 -0.68
CA VAL A 9 19.08 -9.62 -0.87
C VAL A 9 20.08 -10.19 -1.86
N ASP A 10 20.56 -11.41 -1.58
CA ASP A 10 21.51 -12.10 -2.45
C ASP A 10 20.81 -13.04 -3.45
N TYR A 11 19.47 -13.15 -3.34
CA TYR A 11 18.63 -14.02 -4.17
C TYR A 11 17.26 -13.40 -4.35
N PHE A 12 16.66 -13.61 -5.52
CA PHE A 12 15.25 -13.38 -5.79
C PHE A 12 14.66 -14.55 -6.61
N PRO A 13 13.38 -14.90 -6.43
CA PRO A 13 12.75 -15.96 -7.22
C PRO A 13 12.68 -15.59 -8.71
N HIS A 14 13.19 -16.49 -9.56
CA HIS A 14 13.01 -16.41 -11.01
C HIS A 14 11.93 -17.40 -11.45
N THR A 15 10.81 -16.90 -11.93
CA THR A 15 9.67 -17.73 -12.33
C THR A 15 9.76 -18.12 -13.81
N CYS A 16 9.59 -19.40 -14.14
CA CYS A 16 9.60 -19.88 -15.53
C CYS A 16 8.39 -19.41 -16.36
N ASN A 17 7.31 -18.96 -15.71
CA ASN A 17 6.14 -18.44 -16.42
C ASN A 17 6.37 -16.97 -16.81
N ASN A 18 6.81 -16.77 -18.05
CA ASN A 18 7.04 -15.46 -18.62
C ASN A 18 5.70 -14.78 -18.93
N GLY A 19 5.34 -13.78 -18.14
CA GLY A 19 4.15 -12.97 -18.40
C GLY A 19 4.31 -12.06 -19.63
N LYS A 20 3.23 -11.34 -19.96
CA LYS A 20 3.16 -10.41 -21.11
C LYS A 20 4.34 -9.42 -21.15
N THR A 21 4.88 -9.00 -19.99
CA THR A 21 6.01 -8.07 -19.91
C THR A 21 7.27 -8.59 -20.60
N ILE A 22 7.70 -9.81 -20.29
CA ILE A 22 8.93 -10.37 -20.84
C ILE A 22 8.78 -10.59 -22.35
N PHE A 23 7.64 -11.17 -22.76
CA PHE A 23 7.33 -11.36 -24.18
C PHE A 23 7.39 -10.06 -24.99
N ILE A 24 6.81 -8.97 -24.46
CA ILE A 24 6.81 -7.67 -25.14
C ILE A 24 8.23 -7.07 -25.18
N LEU A 25 9.02 -7.24 -24.12
CA LEU A 25 10.42 -6.77 -24.08
C LEU A 25 11.29 -7.50 -25.10
N GLU A 26 11.21 -8.83 -25.16
CA GLU A 26 11.93 -9.66 -26.12
C GLU A 26 11.50 -9.32 -27.55
N SER A 27 10.21 -9.14 -27.79
CA SER A 27 9.69 -8.77 -29.11
C SER A 27 10.21 -7.42 -29.60
N ARG A 28 10.33 -6.41 -28.72
CA ARG A 28 10.77 -5.05 -29.10
C ARG A 28 12.28 -4.83 -29.06
N PHE A 29 12.97 -5.48 -28.13
CA PHE A 29 14.37 -5.19 -27.83
C PHE A 29 15.27 -6.42 -27.91
N GLY A 30 14.72 -7.59 -28.22
CA GLY A 30 15.44 -8.86 -28.25
C GLY A 30 15.97 -9.25 -26.87
N ASN A 31 17.08 -10.01 -26.88
CA ASN A 31 17.76 -10.46 -25.66
C ASN A 31 18.19 -9.31 -24.76
N ASN A 32 18.42 -8.12 -25.31
CA ASN A 32 18.78 -6.93 -24.53
C ASN A 32 17.64 -6.51 -23.60
N GLY A 33 16.38 -6.59 -24.04
CA GLY A 33 15.22 -6.28 -23.20
C GLY A 33 15.09 -7.24 -22.01
N TYR A 34 15.29 -8.54 -22.28
CA TYR A 34 15.34 -9.58 -21.25
C TYR A 34 16.49 -9.33 -20.26
N ALA A 35 17.71 -9.16 -20.77
CA ALA A 35 18.90 -8.96 -19.97
C ALA A 35 18.81 -7.71 -19.09
N VAL A 36 18.31 -6.59 -19.62
CA VAL A 36 18.06 -5.37 -18.83
C VAL A 36 17.12 -5.67 -17.69
N TRP A 37 15.97 -6.29 -17.97
CA TRP A 37 14.98 -6.54 -16.92
C TRP A 37 15.57 -7.35 -15.77
N PHE A 38 16.28 -8.45 -16.04
CA PHE A 38 16.85 -9.27 -14.99
C PHE A 38 18.04 -8.62 -14.27
N LYS A 39 18.94 -7.96 -14.99
CA LYS A 39 20.01 -7.16 -14.37
C LYS A 39 19.44 -6.01 -13.52
N THR A 40 18.28 -5.43 -13.88
CA THR A 40 17.58 -4.47 -13.03
C THR A 40 17.11 -5.12 -11.74
N LEU A 41 16.54 -6.33 -11.79
CA LEU A 41 16.14 -7.06 -10.58
C LEU A 41 17.33 -7.39 -9.68
N GLU A 42 18.47 -7.77 -10.26
CA GLU A 42 19.74 -7.97 -9.53
C GLU A 42 20.19 -6.68 -8.85
N LEU A 43 20.16 -5.55 -9.57
CA LEU A 43 20.49 -4.25 -9.02
C LEU A 43 19.55 -3.88 -7.87
N LEU A 44 18.23 -4.03 -8.05
CA LEU A 44 17.25 -3.81 -6.98
C LEU A 44 17.56 -4.69 -5.77
N GLY A 45 17.91 -5.96 -5.96
CA GLY A 45 18.29 -6.85 -4.86
C GLY A 45 19.53 -6.38 -4.09
N SER A 46 20.54 -5.92 -4.83
CA SER A 46 21.80 -5.41 -4.27
C SER A 46 21.71 -3.99 -3.67
N SER A 47 20.69 -3.22 -4.04
CA SER A 47 20.47 -1.86 -3.55
C SER A 47 19.77 -1.84 -2.20
N ASN A 48 20.20 -0.93 -1.33
CA ASN A 48 19.53 -0.69 -0.05
C ASN A 48 18.07 -0.29 -0.29
N ASN A 49 17.15 -0.95 0.41
CA ASN A 49 15.69 -0.71 0.31
C ASN A 49 15.08 -0.96 -1.08
N HIS A 50 15.80 -1.67 -1.96
CA HIS A 50 15.29 -2.14 -3.25
C HIS A 50 14.76 -1.08 -4.21
N PHE A 51 15.43 0.08 -4.26
CA PHE A 51 15.21 1.07 -5.31
C PHE A 51 16.56 1.48 -5.94
N ILE A 52 16.49 2.03 -7.14
CA ILE A 52 17.65 2.59 -7.84
C ILE A 52 17.35 4.05 -8.14
N ASP A 53 18.21 4.95 -7.68
CA ASP A 53 18.13 6.38 -7.97
C ASP A 53 18.95 6.68 -9.22
N CYS A 54 18.28 7.09 -10.30
CA CYS A 54 18.91 7.42 -11.58
C CYS A 54 18.87 8.93 -11.87
N ARG A 55 18.67 9.77 -10.85
CA ARG A 55 18.64 11.23 -11.02
C ARG A 55 20.02 11.81 -11.34
N ASN A 56 21.07 11.17 -10.83
CA ASN A 56 22.44 11.53 -11.11
C ASN A 56 22.87 10.95 -12.48
N THR A 57 23.42 11.82 -13.34
CA THR A 57 23.89 11.44 -14.67
C THR A 57 25.01 10.39 -14.62
N THR A 58 25.89 10.48 -13.61
CA THR A 58 27.00 9.52 -13.45
C THR A 58 26.48 8.12 -13.12
N ASP A 59 25.47 8.03 -12.24
CA ASP A 59 24.87 6.74 -11.87
C ASP A 59 24.08 6.14 -13.04
N TRP A 60 23.47 7.00 -13.87
CA TRP A 60 22.81 6.58 -15.09
C TRP A 60 23.79 6.02 -16.14
N GLU A 61 24.91 6.70 -16.38
CA GLU A 61 25.98 6.22 -17.27
C GLU A 61 26.57 4.90 -16.78
N PHE A 62 26.85 4.79 -15.47
CA PHE A 62 27.30 3.55 -14.87
C PHE A 62 26.31 2.40 -15.08
N MET A 63 25.01 2.66 -14.89
CA MET A 63 23.98 1.66 -15.15
C MET A 63 23.95 1.27 -16.63
N SER A 64 24.07 2.24 -17.54
CA SER A 64 24.17 1.98 -18.99
C SER A 64 25.33 1.06 -19.34
N ALA A 65 26.51 1.35 -18.80
CA ALA A 65 27.71 0.54 -18.99
C ALA A 65 27.54 -0.88 -18.42
N LYS A 66 26.96 -1.02 -17.22
CA LYS A 66 26.68 -2.32 -16.59
C LYS A 66 25.67 -3.16 -17.40
N MET A 67 24.71 -2.50 -18.03
CA MET A 67 23.73 -3.14 -18.91
C MET A 67 24.30 -3.43 -20.30
N GLN A 68 25.42 -2.80 -20.68
CA GLN A 68 26.03 -2.85 -22.01
C GLN A 68 25.08 -2.36 -23.11
N ILE A 69 24.33 -1.31 -22.82
CA ILE A 69 23.33 -0.73 -23.71
C ILE A 69 23.46 0.78 -23.72
N GLU A 70 23.24 1.39 -24.88
CA GLU A 70 23.24 2.85 -25.04
C GLU A 70 22.19 3.54 -24.14
N PRO A 71 22.50 4.71 -23.54
CA PRO A 71 21.62 5.41 -22.60
C PRO A 71 20.19 5.65 -23.13
N ASP A 72 20.07 6.07 -24.39
CA ASP A 72 18.77 6.35 -25.01
C ASP A 72 17.92 5.08 -25.16
N ARG A 73 18.57 3.98 -25.56
CA ARG A 73 17.90 2.68 -25.70
C ARG A 73 17.51 2.13 -24.33
N LEU A 74 18.34 2.32 -23.31
CA LEU A 74 18.02 1.95 -21.94
C LEU A 74 16.81 2.74 -21.42
N GLN A 75 16.75 4.04 -21.71
CA GLN A 75 15.60 4.88 -21.37
C GLN A 75 14.31 4.40 -22.04
N GLN A 76 14.36 4.00 -23.32
CA GLN A 76 13.20 3.43 -24.01
C GLN A 76 12.69 2.14 -23.37
N ILE A 77 13.61 1.27 -22.92
CA ILE A 77 13.26 0.02 -22.23
C ILE A 77 12.54 0.34 -20.90
N TYR A 78 13.07 1.26 -20.09
CA TYR A 78 12.44 1.63 -18.82
C TYR A 78 11.10 2.35 -19.01
N ASN A 79 10.96 3.20 -20.03
CA ASN A 79 9.67 3.80 -20.40
C ASN A 79 8.64 2.71 -20.72
N LEU A 80 9.03 1.66 -21.45
CA LEU A 80 8.14 0.54 -21.73
C LEU A 80 7.80 -0.26 -20.46
N LEU A 81 8.79 -0.53 -19.60
CA LEU A 81 8.57 -1.21 -18.32
C LEU A 81 7.57 -0.45 -17.43
N ALA A 82 7.65 0.88 -17.39
CA ALA A 82 6.71 1.74 -16.65
C ALA A 82 5.31 1.66 -17.25
N ASN A 83 5.19 1.73 -18.59
CA ASN A 83 3.91 1.58 -19.29
C ASN A 83 3.25 0.22 -19.07
N LEU A 84 4.06 -0.84 -18.99
CA LEU A 84 3.62 -2.21 -18.69
C LEU A 84 3.36 -2.43 -17.20
N LYS A 85 3.55 -1.42 -16.35
CA LYS A 85 3.40 -1.47 -14.88
C LYS A 85 4.29 -2.52 -14.22
N ALA A 86 5.41 -2.87 -14.87
CA ALA A 86 6.42 -3.75 -14.30
C ALA A 86 7.28 -3.01 -13.27
N ILE A 87 7.50 -1.71 -13.51
CA ILE A 87 8.04 -0.75 -12.55
C ILE A 87 6.98 0.32 -12.26
N ASP A 88 7.12 1.01 -11.13
CA ASP A 88 6.20 2.06 -10.75
C ASP A 88 6.39 3.32 -11.62
N GLN A 89 5.32 3.69 -12.33
CA GLN A 89 5.33 4.79 -13.26
C GLN A 89 5.56 6.15 -12.58
N ASP A 90 4.95 6.38 -11.42
CA ASP A 90 5.09 7.67 -10.72
C ASP A 90 6.53 7.88 -10.22
N LEU A 91 7.17 6.83 -9.72
CA LEU A 91 8.59 6.89 -9.34
C LEU A 91 9.51 7.04 -10.56
N TRP A 92 9.18 6.38 -11.67
CA TRP A 92 9.96 6.51 -12.90
C TRP A 92 9.92 7.91 -13.51
N GLU A 93 8.81 8.65 -13.37
CA GLU A 93 8.74 10.08 -13.74
C GLU A 93 9.83 10.91 -13.02
N HIS A 94 10.22 10.49 -11.81
CA HIS A 94 11.32 11.09 -11.04
C HIS A 94 12.66 10.36 -11.20
N LYS A 95 12.81 9.53 -12.24
CA LYS A 95 14.00 8.72 -12.53
C LYS A 95 14.37 7.76 -11.39
N ILE A 96 13.38 7.22 -10.69
CA ILE A 96 13.58 6.17 -9.69
C ILE A 96 12.97 4.89 -10.17
N ILE A 97 13.78 3.83 -10.14
CA ILE A 97 13.34 2.50 -10.52
C ILE A 97 12.97 1.75 -9.26
N TRP A 98 11.72 1.29 -9.23
CA TRP A 98 11.19 0.47 -8.15
C TRP A 98 10.05 -0.41 -8.68
N SER A 99 9.92 -1.63 -8.16
CA SER A 99 8.89 -2.58 -8.57
C SER A 99 8.19 -3.17 -7.35
N GLN A 100 6.87 -2.94 -7.26
CA GLN A 100 6.05 -3.53 -6.20
C GLN A 100 6.11 -5.07 -6.25
N LYS A 101 6.00 -5.66 -7.45
CA LYS A 101 6.04 -7.12 -7.64
C LYS A 101 7.35 -7.72 -7.15
N PHE A 102 8.47 -7.01 -7.35
CA PHE A 102 9.77 -7.47 -6.84
C PHE A 102 9.79 -7.49 -5.31
N VAL A 103 9.34 -6.41 -4.67
CA VAL A 103 9.26 -6.33 -3.20
C VAL A 103 8.33 -7.40 -2.62
N ASP A 104 7.18 -7.64 -3.24
CA ASP A 104 6.22 -8.67 -2.82
C ASP A 104 6.86 -10.06 -2.86
N ASN A 105 7.67 -10.35 -3.88
CA ASN A 105 8.40 -11.61 -4.00
C ASN A 105 9.49 -11.79 -2.93
N LEU A 106 9.88 -10.72 -2.22
CA LEU A 106 10.85 -10.77 -1.12
C LEU A 106 10.19 -10.89 0.26
N GLU A 107 8.86 -10.98 0.34
CA GLU A 107 8.13 -11.02 1.61
C GLU A 107 8.61 -12.15 2.53
N ASP A 108 8.84 -13.36 2.01
CA ASP A 108 9.38 -14.48 2.81
C ASP A 108 10.78 -14.17 3.35
N VAL A 109 11.65 -13.53 2.56
CA VAL A 109 13.00 -13.14 3.00
C VAL A 109 12.93 -12.14 4.15
N TYR A 110 12.04 -11.15 4.07
CA TYR A 110 11.85 -10.13 5.10
C TYR A 110 11.06 -10.62 6.31
N SER A 111 10.23 -11.67 6.17
CA SER A 111 9.49 -12.27 7.29
C SER A 111 10.41 -12.83 8.37
N ARG A 112 11.61 -13.27 7.97
CA ARG A 112 12.65 -13.84 8.85
C ARG A 112 13.63 -12.79 9.40
N ARG A 113 13.49 -11.53 8.96
CA ARG A 113 14.35 -10.44 9.40
C ARG A 113 13.67 -9.58 10.45
N THR A 114 14.48 -8.93 11.28
CA THR A 114 14.01 -7.93 12.25
C THR A 114 13.60 -6.62 11.57
N ASN A 115 14.22 -6.29 10.43
CA ASN A 115 13.90 -5.12 9.64
C ASN A 115 12.82 -5.40 8.59
N LYS A 116 12.09 -4.36 8.18
CA LYS A 116 11.05 -4.45 7.14
C LYS A 116 11.51 -3.79 5.85
N CYS A 117 11.06 -4.32 4.73
CA CYS A 117 11.26 -3.67 3.44
C CYS A 117 10.56 -2.31 3.43
N MET A 118 11.24 -1.30 2.88
CA MET A 118 10.67 0.01 2.66
C MET A 118 9.53 -0.06 1.63
N ASN A 119 8.45 0.66 1.88
CA ASN A 119 7.33 0.78 0.95
C ASN A 119 7.50 2.02 0.04
N LYS A 120 6.69 2.11 -1.02
CA LYS A 120 6.65 3.27 -1.93
C LYS A 120 6.57 4.61 -1.17
N ASP A 121 5.71 4.70 -0.15
CA ASP A 121 5.58 5.93 0.65
C ASP A 121 6.87 6.29 1.41
N GLY A 122 7.58 5.30 1.93
CA GLY A 122 8.90 5.48 2.55
C GLY A 122 9.92 6.02 1.57
N ILE A 123 9.95 5.49 0.35
CA ILE A 123 10.84 5.95 -0.72
C ILE A 123 10.51 7.39 -1.11
N CYS A 124 9.23 7.70 -1.34
CA CYS A 124 8.80 9.06 -1.69
C CYS A 124 9.16 10.07 -0.57
N LYS A 125 9.07 9.68 0.71
CA LYS A 125 9.52 10.52 1.84
C LYS A 125 11.03 10.68 1.89
N GLN A 126 11.78 9.58 1.75
CA GLN A 126 13.25 9.60 1.80
C GLN A 126 13.84 10.50 0.72
N LEU A 127 13.25 10.50 -0.47
CA LEU A 127 13.75 11.23 -1.63
C LEU A 127 13.08 12.60 -1.80
N LEU A 128 12.16 12.98 -0.90
CA LEU A 128 11.38 14.22 -0.90
C LEU A 128 10.53 14.40 -2.18
N ILE A 129 9.98 13.31 -2.70
CA ILE A 129 9.25 13.27 -3.96
C ILE A 129 7.75 13.32 -3.74
N LYS A 130 7.08 14.20 -4.50
CA LYS A 130 5.62 14.30 -4.54
C LYS A 130 5.03 13.27 -5.51
N CYS A 131 5.11 11.99 -5.17
CA CYS A 131 4.46 10.94 -5.92
C CYS A 131 2.92 11.15 -5.92
N LYS A 132 2.23 10.93 -7.06
CA LYS A 132 0.76 10.89 -7.09
C LYS A 132 0.29 9.73 -6.23
N GLN A 133 -0.10 10.01 -4.99
CA GLN A 133 -0.60 8.97 -4.11
C GLN A 133 -1.90 8.41 -4.69
N LYS A 134 -1.91 7.13 -5.08
CA LYS A 134 -3.10 6.32 -4.84
C LYS A 134 -3.23 6.22 -3.33
N SER A 135 -4.36 6.67 -2.78
CA SER A 135 -4.58 6.71 -1.34
C SER A 135 -4.55 5.30 -0.74
N THR A 136 -3.39 4.80 -0.36
CA THR A 136 -3.21 3.68 0.55
C THR A 136 -2.87 4.25 1.91
N ASN A 137 -3.91 4.54 2.70
CA ASN A 137 -3.75 4.98 4.09
C ASN A 137 -3.20 3.83 4.94
N LYS A 138 -1.88 3.79 5.14
CA LYS A 138 -1.25 3.10 6.28
C LYS A 138 -0.09 3.95 6.80
N ARG A 139 -0.35 4.69 7.88
CA ARG A 139 0.66 5.44 8.65
C ARG A 139 1.31 4.46 9.65
N ILE A 140 2.61 4.26 9.54
CA ILE A 140 3.43 3.80 10.66
C ILE A 140 3.74 5.04 11.50
N ASP A 141 3.33 4.94 12.74
CA ASP A 141 3.60 5.80 13.88
C ASP A 141 4.89 5.32 14.55
N VAL A 142 5.86 6.21 14.74
CA VAL A 142 6.61 6.33 15.99
C VAL A 142 7.17 7.76 16.02
N ASP A 143 6.79 8.57 17.00
CA ASP A 143 7.83 9.01 17.93
C ASP A 143 7.27 9.28 19.33
N ARG A 144 8.16 9.02 20.28
CA ARG A 144 8.00 8.92 21.71
C ARG A 144 7.58 10.25 22.33
N ASN A 145 6.61 10.11 23.24
CA ASN A 145 6.29 11.02 24.32
C ASN A 145 7.52 11.31 25.22
N PRO A 146 7.73 12.57 25.62
CA PRO A 146 7.96 12.90 27.01
C PRO A 146 6.77 13.69 27.53
N GLN A 147 6.10 13.07 28.50
CA GLN A 147 4.98 13.58 29.27
C GLN A 147 5.29 14.95 29.90
N THR A 148 4.35 15.89 29.83
CA THR A 148 3.85 16.65 30.99
C THR A 148 2.56 17.41 30.67
N GLU A 149 1.69 17.43 31.67
CA GLU A 149 0.32 17.95 31.70
C GLU A 149 0.26 19.48 31.62
N LEU A 150 -0.82 20.04 31.06
CA LEU A 150 -1.76 20.97 31.74
C LEU A 150 -2.60 21.81 30.75
N ASN A 151 -3.91 21.61 30.88
CA ASN A 151 -4.96 22.63 30.97
C ASN A 151 -4.93 23.89 30.07
N SER A 152 -5.89 23.86 29.14
CA SER A 152 -7.03 24.80 29.05
C SER A 152 -7.02 25.94 28.00
N THR A 153 -8.15 25.95 27.27
CA THR A 153 -8.95 27.14 26.88
C THR A 153 -8.70 27.85 25.52
N LYS A 154 -9.64 27.57 24.59
CA LYS A 154 -10.36 28.46 23.63
C LYS A 154 -9.57 29.12 22.47
N LEU A 155 -9.83 28.67 21.23
CA LEU A 155 -10.75 29.26 20.20
C LEU A 155 -10.10 30.46 19.45
N LYS A 156 -9.95 30.52 18.12
CA LYS A 156 -10.96 30.40 17.06
C LYS A 156 -10.32 30.28 15.65
N LYS A 157 -10.93 29.39 14.86
CA LYS A 157 -11.39 29.53 13.46
C LYS A 157 -10.37 29.83 12.34
N THR A 158 -10.35 28.91 11.37
CA THR A 158 -11.08 29.15 10.10
C THR A 158 -11.54 27.81 9.48
N LYS A 159 -12.81 27.78 9.05
CA LYS A 159 -13.50 26.66 8.33
C LYS A 159 -12.85 26.51 6.93
N VAL A 160 -12.86 25.35 6.24
CA VAL A 160 -14.01 24.81 5.47
C VAL A 160 -13.70 23.35 4.98
N VAL A 161 -14.62 22.41 5.33
CA VAL A 161 -15.11 21.17 4.64
C VAL A 161 -14.10 20.01 4.37
N ALA A 162 -13.97 18.92 5.15
CA ALA A 162 -14.87 17.86 5.67
C ALA A 162 -15.05 16.60 4.76
N LYS A 163 -14.34 15.50 5.07
CA LYS A 163 -14.75 14.10 4.81
C LYS A 163 -14.91 13.42 6.18
N SER A 164 -16.11 12.90 6.46
CA SER A 164 -16.57 12.50 7.79
C SER A 164 -15.83 11.28 8.34
N LYS A 165 -15.31 11.41 9.57
CA LYS A 165 -14.94 10.26 10.40
C LYS A 165 -16.23 9.56 10.80
N PHE A 166 -16.35 8.25 10.54
CA PHE A 166 -17.46 7.42 11.02
C PHE A 166 -17.58 7.56 12.53
N LYS A 167 -18.79 7.83 13.01
CA LYS A 167 -19.10 7.87 14.44
C LYS A 167 -19.74 6.54 14.83
N ILE A 168 -19.13 5.87 15.79
CA ILE A 168 -19.72 4.67 16.40
C ILE A 168 -20.96 5.12 17.18
N PRO A 169 -22.14 4.54 16.95
CA PRO A 169 -23.35 4.89 17.67
C PRO A 169 -23.30 4.36 19.10
N THR A 170 -23.91 5.09 20.04
CA THR A 170 -24.22 4.52 21.35
C THR A 170 -25.31 3.46 21.21
N LYS A 171 -25.39 2.55 22.19
CA LYS A 171 -26.41 1.48 22.20
C LYS A 171 -27.83 2.06 22.15
N ASP A 172 -28.07 3.16 22.86
CA ASP A 172 -29.37 3.83 22.91
C ASP A 172 -29.76 4.47 21.57
N GLU A 173 -28.80 5.13 20.89
CA GLU A 173 -29.02 5.66 19.53
C GLU A 173 -29.31 4.56 18.52
N PHE A 174 -28.68 3.40 18.67
CA PHE A 174 -28.88 2.25 17.80
C PHE A 174 -30.28 1.63 17.95
N ILE A 175 -30.72 1.46 19.21
CA ILE A 175 -32.04 0.92 19.52
C ILE A 175 -33.15 1.89 19.11
N ALA A 176 -32.98 3.20 19.34
CA ALA A 176 -33.95 4.20 18.94
C ALA A 176 -34.20 4.20 17.41
N TYR A 177 -33.14 4.01 16.61
CA TYR A 177 -33.28 3.88 15.17
C TYR A 177 -33.93 2.56 14.73
N ALA A 178 -33.69 1.48 15.46
CA ALA A 178 -34.35 0.20 15.21
C ALA A 178 -35.87 0.30 15.46
N ASP A 179 -36.27 0.96 16.55
CA ASP A 179 -37.67 1.24 16.87
C ASP A 179 -38.33 2.11 15.78
N GLU A 180 -37.64 3.16 15.30
CA GLU A 180 -38.11 4.01 14.18
C GLU A 180 -38.37 3.18 12.91
N LYS A 181 -37.54 2.17 12.65
CA LYS A 181 -37.65 1.27 11.49
C LYS A 181 -38.53 0.05 11.74
N LYS A 182 -39.19 -0.05 12.89
CA LYS A 182 -40.02 -1.20 13.31
C LYS A 182 -39.25 -2.54 13.29
N ILE A 183 -37.95 -2.51 13.59
CA ILE A 183 -37.12 -3.70 13.70
C ILE A 183 -37.20 -4.21 15.14
N PRO A 184 -37.44 -5.52 15.40
CA PRO A 184 -37.49 -6.06 16.75
C PRO A 184 -36.23 -5.74 17.57
N ARG A 185 -36.41 -5.28 18.81
CA ARG A 185 -35.31 -4.91 19.71
C ARG A 185 -34.34 -6.06 20.00
N SER A 186 -34.81 -7.30 19.99
CA SER A 186 -33.96 -8.49 20.13
C SER A 186 -32.93 -8.58 19.00
N ILE A 187 -33.38 -8.47 17.76
CA ILE A 187 -32.53 -8.54 16.56
C ILE A 187 -31.60 -7.32 16.46
N ALA A 188 -32.10 -6.14 16.84
CA ALA A 188 -31.26 -4.94 16.92
C ALA A 188 -30.16 -5.09 17.99
N GLY A 189 -30.48 -5.68 19.14
CA GLY A 189 -29.52 -5.99 20.21
C GLY A 189 -28.43 -6.95 19.77
N ASP A 190 -28.80 -8.05 19.11
CA ASP A 190 -27.86 -9.04 18.58
C ASP A 190 -26.93 -8.43 17.51
N CYS A 191 -27.51 -7.63 16.62
CA CYS A 191 -26.75 -6.90 15.60
C CYS A 191 -25.76 -5.91 16.23
N TRP A 192 -26.18 -5.17 17.26
CA TRP A 192 -25.31 -4.22 17.95
C TRP A 192 -24.16 -4.93 18.66
N TYR A 193 -24.45 -5.99 19.43
CA TYR A 193 -23.44 -6.76 20.15
C TYR A 193 -22.41 -7.40 19.20
N TYR A 194 -22.87 -7.92 18.07
CA TYR A 194 -21.98 -8.46 17.04
C TYR A 194 -21.02 -7.40 16.52
N TYR A 195 -21.52 -6.22 16.13
CA TYR A 195 -20.67 -5.17 15.58
C TYR A 195 -19.76 -4.52 16.62
N ASP A 196 -20.21 -4.41 17.87
CA ASP A 196 -19.40 -3.95 18.99
C ASP A 196 -18.21 -4.90 19.23
N LYS A 197 -18.46 -6.22 19.26
CA LYS A 197 -17.43 -7.25 19.43
C LYS A 197 -16.38 -7.26 18.33
N ILE A 198 -16.76 -7.00 17.08
CA ILE A 198 -15.82 -6.95 15.94
C ILE A 198 -15.24 -5.55 15.69
N GLY A 199 -15.47 -4.61 16.61
CA GLY A 199 -14.92 -3.26 16.56
C GLY A 199 -15.47 -2.41 15.40
N TRP A 200 -16.72 -2.65 15.01
CA TRP A 200 -17.42 -1.95 13.93
C TRP A 200 -16.66 -1.99 12.59
N THR A 201 -16.13 -3.17 12.24
CA THR A 201 -15.42 -3.41 10.97
C THR A 201 -16.20 -4.34 10.04
N ILE A 202 -16.05 -4.20 8.72
CA ILE A 202 -16.75 -4.98 7.70
C ILE A 202 -15.75 -5.57 6.69
N GLY A 203 -16.00 -6.81 6.27
CA GLY A 203 -15.30 -7.50 5.19
C GLY A 203 -14.00 -8.18 5.62
N LYS A 204 -13.42 -8.98 4.70
CA LYS A 204 -12.16 -9.71 4.94
C LYS A 204 -10.99 -8.78 5.31
N ASP A 205 -11.03 -7.54 4.83
CA ASP A 205 -10.00 -6.51 5.04
C ASP A 205 -10.16 -5.70 6.35
N LYS A 206 -11.16 -6.01 7.20
CA LYS A 206 -11.47 -5.27 8.45
C LYS A 206 -11.58 -3.75 8.27
N LYS A 207 -12.24 -3.27 7.20
CA LYS A 207 -12.43 -1.83 6.97
C LYS A 207 -13.42 -1.27 7.98
N PRO A 208 -13.23 -0.04 8.51
CA PRO A 208 -14.17 0.57 9.43
C PRO A 208 -15.52 0.73 8.73
N MET A 209 -16.58 0.40 9.45
CA MET A 209 -17.95 0.57 8.97
C MET A 209 -18.17 2.05 8.62
N VAL A 210 -18.85 2.29 7.50
CA VAL A 210 -19.12 3.66 7.02
C VAL A 210 -20.51 4.12 7.42
N ASN A 211 -21.45 3.18 7.54
CA ASN A 211 -22.83 3.45 7.95
C ASN A 211 -23.45 2.23 8.64
N TRP A 212 -23.71 2.34 9.94
CA TRP A 212 -24.30 1.27 10.73
C TRP A 212 -25.79 1.06 10.46
N LYS A 213 -26.50 2.10 10.00
CA LYS A 213 -27.94 2.00 9.68
C LYS A 213 -28.17 1.04 8.51
N SER A 214 -27.31 1.10 7.50
CA SER A 214 -27.34 0.16 6.37
C SER A 214 -26.98 -1.26 6.79
N ALA A 215 -26.04 -1.42 7.73
CA ALA A 215 -25.67 -2.72 8.26
C ALA A 215 -26.82 -3.38 9.03
N LEU A 216 -27.54 -2.60 9.85
CA LEU A 216 -28.74 -3.05 10.56
C LEU A 216 -29.86 -3.44 9.58
N GLY A 217 -30.11 -2.63 8.54
CA GLY A 217 -31.11 -2.95 7.52
C GLY A 217 -30.79 -4.24 6.75
N GLY A 218 -29.52 -4.43 6.37
CA GLY A 218 -29.06 -5.66 5.73
C GLY A 218 -29.15 -6.88 6.66
N TRP A 219 -28.89 -6.71 7.95
CA TRP A 219 -29.07 -7.75 8.97
C TRP A 219 -30.53 -8.15 9.09
N TRP A 220 -31.42 -7.17 9.21
CA TRP A 220 -32.85 -7.39 9.34
C TRP A 220 -33.43 -8.10 8.11
N ASN A 221 -33.06 -7.68 6.89
CA ASN A 221 -33.53 -8.36 5.68
C ASN A 221 -33.10 -9.84 5.62
N ARG A 222 -31.89 -10.18 6.09
CA ARG A 222 -31.45 -11.58 6.17
C ARG A 222 -32.27 -12.37 7.18
N GLU A 223 -32.60 -11.78 8.32
CA GLU A 223 -33.37 -12.45 9.37
C GLU A 223 -34.85 -12.59 8.98
N LYS A 224 -35.42 -11.57 8.34
CA LYS A 224 -36.76 -11.62 7.76
C LYS A 224 -36.89 -12.74 6.72
N ASN A 225 -35.91 -12.87 5.81
CA ASN A 225 -35.90 -13.94 4.81
C ASN A 225 -35.74 -15.36 5.39
N LYS A 226 -35.27 -15.50 6.64
CA LYS A 226 -35.25 -16.79 7.35
C LYS A 226 -36.57 -17.12 8.02
N LEU A 227 -37.34 -16.09 8.42
CA LEU A 227 -38.65 -16.25 9.06
C LEU A 227 -39.78 -16.47 8.03
N GLU A 228 -39.60 -16.02 6.79
CA GLU A 228 -40.53 -16.22 5.67
C GLU A 228 -40.27 -17.52 4.87
N ARG A 229 -39.29 -18.33 5.28
CA ARG A 229 -38.99 -19.67 4.74
C ARG A 229 -39.36 -20.75 5.76
#